data_AF-P72321-F1
#
_entry.id   AF-P72321-F1
#
_cell.length_a   1.000
_cell.length_b   1.000
_cell.length_c   1.000
_cell.angle_alpha   90.00
_cell.angle_beta   90.00
_cell.angle_gamma   90.00
#
_symmetry.space_group_name_H-M   'P 1'
#
loop_
_entity.id
_entity.type
_entity.pdbx_description
1 polymer ?
#
loop_
_entity_poly.entity_id
_entity_poly.type
_entity_poly.pdbx_seq_one_letter_code
_entity_poly.pdbx_strand_id
1 'polypeptide(L)'
;MTESPERGRKRLGIYLAHFLDHVEGHMGEIGVQRDALAEDARLGALIDRALADMAVARASLNAVLRDLDGEAPAPASPEAVHSPFHSHAHSHDHDHAHGHSHDHAHDHCHCHDHP
;
A
#
# COMPACT_ATOMS: atom_id res chain seq x y z
N MET A 1 -31.29 -2.23 -18.84
CA MET A 1 -30.75 -3.57 -18.52
C MET A 1 -30.20 -3.50 -17.11
N THR A 2 -30.88 -4.10 -16.15
CA THR A 2 -30.42 -4.19 -14.75
C THR A 2 -29.47 -5.38 -14.64
N GLU A 3 -28.33 -5.17 -13.99
CA GLU A 3 -27.35 -6.22 -13.73
C GLU A 3 -27.88 -7.25 -12.71
N SER A 4 -27.52 -8.53 -12.86
CA SER A 4 -27.89 -9.54 -11.87
C SER A 4 -27.08 -9.35 -10.57
N PRO A 5 -27.68 -9.64 -9.40
CA PRO A 5 -26.98 -9.52 -8.11
C PRO A 5 -25.66 -10.29 -8.05
N GLU A 6 -25.60 -11.49 -8.63
CA GLU A 6 -24.38 -12.32 -8.68
C GLU A 6 -23.26 -11.66 -9.47
N ARG A 7 -23.59 -11.07 -10.63
CA ARG A 7 -22.62 -10.36 -11.47
C ARG A 7 -22.11 -9.11 -10.76
N GLY A 8 -22.99 -8.41 -10.05
CA GLY A 8 -22.65 -7.28 -9.19
C GLY A 8 -21.69 -7.67 -8.05
N ARG A 9 -21.98 -8.75 -7.31
CA ARG A 9 -21.12 -9.27 -6.23
C ARG A 9 -19.73 -9.63 -6.76
N LYS A 10 -19.67 -10.37 -7.88
CA LYS A 10 -18.39 -10.76 -8.50
C LYS A 10 -17.56 -9.56 -8.92
N ARG A 11 -18.17 -8.56 -9.57
CA ARG A 11 -17.45 -7.34 -9.97
C ARG A 11 -16.94 -6.57 -8.76
N LEU A 12 -17.75 -6.43 -7.71
CA LEU A 12 -17.35 -5.76 -6.48
C LEU A 12 -16.19 -6.48 -5.78
N GLY A 13 -16.23 -7.82 -5.72
CA GLY A 13 -15.14 -8.62 -5.15
C GLY A 13 -13.81 -8.38 -5.85
N ILE A 14 -13.79 -8.40 -7.19
CA ILE A 14 -12.60 -8.10 -7.98
C ILE A 14 -12.07 -6.69 -7.68
N TYR A 15 -12.97 -5.70 -7.61
CA TYR A 15 -12.58 -4.33 -7.30
C TYR A 15 -11.97 -4.21 -5.90
N LEU A 16 -12.60 -4.80 -4.89
CA LEU A 16 -12.13 -4.78 -3.51
C LEU A 16 -10.78 -5.47 -3.35
N ALA A 17 -10.56 -6.60 -4.02
CA ALA A 17 -9.27 -7.30 -4.00
C ALA A 17 -8.14 -6.43 -4.53
N HIS A 18 -8.30 -5.84 -5.73
CA HIS A 18 -7.29 -4.93 -6.30
C HIS A 18 -7.09 -3.67 -5.44
N PHE A 19 -8.16 -3.10 -4.90
CA PHE A 19 -8.08 -1.93 -4.04
C PHE A 19 -7.29 -2.21 -2.76
N LEU A 20 -7.55 -3.34 -2.11
CA LEU A 20 -6.88 -3.72 -0.86
C LEU A 20 -5.39 -3.97 -1.06
N ASP A 21 -5.01 -4.59 -2.17
CA ASP A 21 -3.61 -4.78 -2.58
C ASP A 21 -2.91 -3.43 -2.83
N HIS A 22 -3.56 -2.55 -3.60
CA HIS A 22 -3.02 -1.23 -3.89
C HIS A 22 -2.82 -0.36 -2.63
N VAL A 23 -3.79 -0.37 -1.72
CA VAL A 23 -3.70 0.39 -0.46
C VAL A 23 -2.60 -0.15 0.45
N GLU A 24 -2.31 -1.45 0.41
CA GLU A 24 -1.21 -2.03 1.17
C GLU A 24 0.15 -1.47 0.75
N GLY A 25 0.39 -1.37 -0.56
CA GLY A 25 1.58 -0.72 -1.11
C GLY A 25 1.74 0.73 -0.60
N HIS A 26 0.68 1.53 -0.72
CA HIS A 26 0.71 2.93 -0.26
C HIS A 26 0.88 3.08 1.24
N MET A 27 0.26 2.21 2.05
CA MET A 27 0.48 2.22 3.50
C MET A 27 1.94 1.90 3.85
N GLY A 28 2.58 0.99 3.12
CA GLY A 28 4.01 0.69 3.25
C GLY A 28 4.88 1.91 2.92
N GLU A 29 4.63 2.56 1.78
CA GLU A 29 5.35 3.77 1.36
C GLU A 29 5.22 4.91 2.38
N ILE A 30 4.00 5.14 2.89
CA ILE A 30 3.74 6.15 3.93
C ILE A 30 4.48 5.80 5.22
N GLY A 31 4.52 4.52 5.60
CA GLY A 31 5.27 4.05 6.78
C GLY A 31 6.76 4.37 6.68
N VAL A 32 7.38 4.10 5.51
CA VAL A 32 8.79 4.43 5.27
C VAL A 32 9.05 5.94 5.33
N GLN A 33 8.18 6.74 4.72
CA GLN A 33 8.30 8.21 4.75
C GLN A 33 8.08 8.77 6.16
N ARG A 34 7.17 8.18 6.94
CA ARG A 34 6.94 8.54 8.34
C ARG A 34 8.21 8.36 9.17
N ASP A 35 8.97 7.29 8.96
CA ASP A 35 10.22 7.06 9.69
C ASP A 35 11.31 8.07 9.31
N ALA A 36 11.32 8.54 8.06
CA ALA A 36 12.19 9.65 7.65
C ALA A 36 11.80 10.99 8.31
N LEU A 37 10.56 11.14 8.77
CA LEU A 37 10.03 12.32 9.46
C LEU A 37 10.05 12.16 10.99
N ALA A 38 10.81 11.21 11.54
CA ALA A 38 10.79 10.87 12.96
C ALA A 38 11.11 12.03 13.93
N GLU A 39 11.74 13.10 13.45
CA GLU A 39 12.05 14.30 14.25
C GLU A 39 10.79 15.10 14.64
N ASP A 40 9.72 15.05 13.84
CA ASP A 40 8.43 15.68 14.18
C ASP A 40 7.51 14.67 14.86
N ALA A 41 7.62 14.59 16.19
CA ALA A 41 6.83 13.66 17.00
C ALA A 41 5.32 13.87 16.88
N ARG A 42 4.86 15.11 16.66
CA ARG A 42 3.43 15.41 16.53
C ARG A 42 2.91 14.90 15.19
N LEU A 43 3.62 15.18 14.11
CA LEU A 43 3.27 14.69 12.78
C LEU A 43 3.35 13.16 12.73
N GLY A 44 4.40 12.56 13.29
CA GLY A 44 4.56 11.11 13.38
C GLY A 44 3.37 10.45 14.07
N ALA A 45 2.92 10.96 15.22
CA ALA A 45 1.75 10.43 15.91
C ALA A 45 0.44 10.54 15.11
N LEU A 46 0.28 11.60 14.31
CA LEU A 46 -0.88 11.74 13.42
C LEU A 46 -0.84 10.71 12.28
N ILE A 47 0.34 10.48 11.70
CA ILE A 47 0.51 9.46 10.65
C ILE A 47 0.29 8.06 11.22
N ASP A 48 0.83 7.76 12.40
CA ASP A 48 0.64 6.47 13.08
C ASP A 48 -0.84 6.20 13.33
N ARG A 49 -1.58 7.22 13.78
CA ARG A 49 -3.03 7.11 13.97
C ARG A 49 -3.76 6.84 12.64
N ALA A 50 -3.39 7.56 11.59
CA ALA A 50 -4.01 7.39 10.27
C ALA A 50 -3.75 6.00 9.69
N LEU A 51 -2.52 5.47 9.82
CA LEU A 51 -2.18 4.12 9.40
C LEU A 51 -2.94 3.05 10.20
N ALA A 52 -3.13 3.26 11.50
CA ALA A 52 -3.93 2.37 12.34
C ALA A 52 -5.42 2.38 11.93
N ASP A 53 -6.01 3.55 11.69
CA ASP A 53 -7.40 3.66 11.23
C ASP A 53 -7.58 3.01 9.84
N MET A 54 -6.61 3.14 8.94
CA MET A 54 -6.60 2.44 7.65
C MET A 54 -6.50 0.91 7.80
N ALA A 55 -5.75 0.41 8.78
CA ALA A 55 -5.70 -1.03 9.06
C ALA A 55 -7.08 -1.58 9.50
N VAL A 56 -7.83 -0.82 10.31
CA VAL A 56 -9.21 -1.18 10.70
C VAL A 56 -10.16 -1.19 9.49
N ALA A 57 -10.03 -0.19 8.61
CA ALA A 57 -10.82 -0.13 7.37
C ALA A 57 -10.51 -1.32 6.45
N ARG A 58 -9.22 -1.67 6.28
CA ARG A 58 -8.80 -2.86 5.52
C ARG A 58 -9.38 -4.15 6.10
N ALA A 59 -9.36 -4.32 7.42
CA ALA A 59 -9.94 -5.49 8.06
C ALA A 59 -11.45 -5.60 7.78
N SER A 60 -12.17 -4.49 7.85
CA SER A 60 -13.61 -4.43 7.55
C SER A 60 -13.91 -4.78 6.09
N LEU A 61 -13.12 -4.26 5.15
CA LEU A 61 -13.27 -4.54 3.72
C LEU A 61 -12.91 -5.99 3.36
N ASN A 62 -11.91 -6.58 4.02
CA ASN A 62 -11.61 -8.01 3.88
C ASN A 62 -12.78 -8.89 4.35
N ALA A 63 -13.47 -8.50 5.43
CA ALA A 63 -14.67 -9.22 5.87
C ALA A 63 -15.79 -9.14 4.83
N VAL A 64 -15.97 -7.99 4.18
CA VAL A 64 -16.91 -7.84 3.06
C VAL A 64 -16.50 -8.72 1.88
N LEU A 65 -15.22 -8.76 1.52
CA LEU A 65 -14.73 -9.61 0.43
C LEU A 65 -15.03 -11.10 0.68
N ARG A 66 -14.79 -11.58 1.91
CA ARG A 66 -15.12 -12.96 2.31
C ARG A 66 -16.60 -13.28 2.21
N ASP A 67 -17.47 -12.36 2.64
CA ASP A 67 -18.92 -12.51 2.47
C ASP A 67 -19.31 -12.58 0.98
N LEU A 68 -18.69 -11.75 0.14
CA LEU A 68 -18.94 -11.76 -1.31
C LEU A 68 -18.56 -13.09 -1.96
N ASP A 69 -17.47 -13.72 -1.53
CA ASP A 69 -17.00 -15.03 -2.00
C ASP A 69 -17.77 -16.23 -1.40
N GLY A 70 -18.68 -15.97 -0.46
CA GLY A 70 -19.47 -17.01 0.20
C GLY A 70 -18.67 -17.83 1.23
N GLU A 71 -17.52 -17.32 1.66
CA GLU A 71 -16.78 -17.88 2.79
C GLU A 71 -17.51 -17.50 4.09
N ALA A 72 -17.95 -18.50 4.84
CA ALA A 72 -18.60 -18.28 6.12
C ALA A 72 -17.73 -17.43 7.04
N PRO A 73 -18.31 -16.49 7.83
CA PRO A 73 -17.54 -15.71 8.78
C PRO A 73 -16.91 -16.67 9.79
N ALA A 74 -15.58 -16.74 9.82
CA ALA A 74 -14.87 -17.42 10.90
C ALA A 74 -15.34 -16.80 12.22
N PRO A 75 -15.64 -17.61 13.27
CA PRO A 75 -16.12 -17.09 14.53
C PRO A 75 -15.12 -16.05 15.05
N ALA A 76 -15.60 -14.84 15.29
CA ALA A 76 -14.87 -13.76 15.93
C ALA A 76 -14.53 -14.15 17.37
N SER A 77 -13.52 -14.99 17.55
CA SER A 77 -12.92 -15.22 18.86
C SER A 77 -12.08 -13.99 19.20
N PRO A 78 -12.28 -13.37 20.37
CA PRO A 78 -11.54 -12.16 20.77
C PRO A 78 -10.03 -12.41 20.96
N GLU A 79 -9.57 -13.66 20.85
CA GLU A 79 -8.16 -14.06 20.92
C GLU A 79 -7.48 -14.17 19.53
N ALA A 80 -8.21 -13.97 18.43
CA ALA A 80 -7.66 -14.02 17.07
C ALA A 80 -7.07 -12.67 16.60
N VAL A 81 -6.37 -11.97 17.49
CA VAL A 81 -5.42 -10.89 17.12
C VAL A 81 -4.18 -11.47 16.42
N HIS A 82 -4.08 -12.80 16.34
CA HIS A 82 -3.11 -13.48 15.50
C HIS A 82 -3.73 -13.77 14.13
N SER A 83 -3.41 -12.89 13.18
CA SER A 83 -3.72 -12.93 11.76
C SER A 83 -3.96 -14.33 11.18
N PRO A 84 -5.13 -14.61 10.58
CA PRO A 84 -5.15 -15.44 9.40
C PRO A 84 -4.63 -14.55 8.27
N PHE A 85 -3.30 -14.44 8.15
CA PHE A 85 -2.67 -14.04 6.90
C PHE A 85 -3.10 -15.08 5.87
N HIS A 86 -4.22 -14.86 5.19
CA HIS A 86 -4.45 -15.52 3.91
C HIS A 86 -3.52 -14.84 2.92
N SER A 87 -2.27 -15.30 2.92
CA SER A 87 -1.29 -15.02 1.89
C SER A 87 -1.81 -15.62 0.59
N HIS A 88 -2.52 -14.83 -0.22
CA HIS A 88 -2.57 -15.10 -1.64
C HIS A 88 -1.14 -14.90 -2.16
N ALA A 89 -0.42 -16.00 -2.36
CA ALA A 89 0.93 -15.98 -2.90
C ALA A 89 0.86 -15.58 -4.39
N HIS A 90 0.75 -14.28 -4.64
CA HIS A 90 1.03 -13.69 -5.94
C HIS A 90 2.48 -13.21 -5.92
N SER A 91 3.38 -14.04 -6.44
CA SER A 91 4.77 -13.66 -6.66
C SER A 91 4.81 -12.63 -7.79
N HIS A 92 4.90 -11.35 -7.45
CA HIS A 92 5.17 -10.29 -8.41
C HIS A 92 6.54 -9.69 -8.15
N ASP A 93 7.41 -9.89 -9.14
CA ASP A 93 8.76 -9.33 -9.20
C ASP A 93 8.63 -7.83 -9.53
N HIS A 94 8.91 -6.97 -8.54
CA HIS A 94 8.93 -5.53 -8.75
C HIS A 94 10.36 -5.09 -9.07
N ASP A 95 10.66 -5.04 -10.37
CA ASP A 95 11.90 -4.47 -10.88
C ASP A 95 11.82 -2.93 -10.82
N HIS A 96 12.40 -2.34 -9.77
CA HIS A 96 12.51 -0.89 -9.63
C HIS A 96 13.78 -0.38 -10.32
N ALA A 97 13.69 -0.14 -11.63
CA ALA A 97 14.72 0.59 -12.37
C ALA A 97 14.65 2.09 -12.05
N HIS A 98 15.40 2.55 -11.06
CA HIS A 98 15.64 3.98 -10.85
C HIS A 98 16.74 4.46 -11.82
N GLY A 99 16.32 5.03 -12.95
CA GLY A 99 17.20 5.77 -13.84
C GLY A 99 17.53 7.15 -13.26
N HIS A 100 18.70 7.30 -12.64
CA HIS A 100 19.24 8.61 -12.31
C HIS A 100 20.02 9.16 -13.51
N SER A 101 19.45 10.11 -14.23
CA SER A 101 20.18 10.93 -15.19
C SER A 101 20.90 12.04 -14.41
N HIS A 102 22.21 11.88 -14.21
CA HIS A 102 23.06 12.97 -13.74
C HIS A 102 23.50 13.81 -14.94
N ASP A 103 23.03 15.05 -14.99
CA ASP A 103 23.51 16.06 -15.92
C ASP A 103 24.78 16.69 -15.32
N HIS A 104 25.94 16.42 -15.92
CA HIS A 104 27.21 17.02 -15.52
C HIS A 104 27.48 18.27 -16.34
N ALA A 105 27.28 19.44 -15.72
CA ALA A 105 27.80 20.70 -16.25
C ALA A 105 29.33 20.73 -16.09
N HIS A 106 30.07 20.66 -17.19
CA HIS A 106 31.50 20.95 -17.22
C HIS A 106 31.72 22.45 -17.34
N ASP A 107 32.18 23.08 -16.26
CA ASP A 107 32.77 24.43 -16.30
C ASP A 107 34.25 24.31 -16.66
N HIS A 108 34.61 24.66 -17.91
CA HIS A 108 35.99 24.74 -18.35
C HIS A 108 36.50 26.18 -18.18
N CYS A 109 37.15 26.45 -17.04
CA CYS A 109 37.98 27.63 -16.87
C CYS A 109 39.31 27.42 -17.62
N HIS A 110 39.46 28.05 -18.79
CA HIS A 110 40.74 28.12 -19.49
C HIS A 110 41.54 29.33 -18.97
N CYS A 111 42.46 29.08 -18.03
CA CYS A 111 43.60 29.97 -17.81
C CYS A 111 44.76 29.45 -18.68
N HIS A 112 45.04 30.13 -19.79
CA HIS A 112 46.36 30.04 -20.43
C HIS A 112 47.07 31.38 -20.24
N ASP A 113 48.01 31.35 -19.30
CA ASP A 113 49.00 32.38 -19.03
C ASP A 113 50.10 32.34 -20.11
N HIS A 114 50.76 33.48 -20.29
CA HIS A 114 51.68 33.82 -21.39
C HIS A 114 53.04 33.13 -21.26
N PRO A 115 53.84 33.13 -22.34
CA PRO A 115 55.00 34.03 -22.35
C PRO A 115 55.01 35.06 -23.49
#